data_AF-A0A9Q1LH13-F1
#
_entry.id   AF-A0A9Q1LH13-F1
#
_cell.length_a   1.000
_cell.length_b   1.000
_cell.length_c   1.000
_cell.angle_alpha   90.00
_cell.angle_beta   90.00
_cell.angle_gamma   90.00
#
_symmetry.space_group_name_H-M   'P 1'
#
loop_
_entity.id
_entity.type
_entity.pdbx_description
1 polymer ?
#
loop_
_entity_poly.entity_id
_entity_poly.type
_entity_poly.pdbx_seq_one_letter_code
_entity_poly.pdbx_strand_id
1 'polypeptide(L)'
;MDEVERAQARLLSLEREKGLLRSQLQTANEDNDHKNSDNLDANSSLDTSLIAKEKIISEPNTELHNLENTLSNEREQHMKEIKKLNDLRNEKEVALEKLKEELQTRPTTKLVDDLRKKVKILQAVGYNTIEAEDWEVATSGQEMSKLESLLLDKNRKVEHELTQLKVQLSERTSTLESSEANIVELTAKLNGQQRLIQKLEDDILKGYTSKERQSTLVDDWDPSESGGKEASENAEQRRVSSDQDQSSMLKVICNQRDRFRARLQESEEEIKRLNEKIGALTSELEKTKTDDVKLYGKICYVQDYNSERVVSRGSKKYAEDLESGYSSDVESKYKMYEENINPFAAFSKKERDQRYKELGLRDKITLSSGRFLLVTWMLSFAFTSLNSSPKASTWLGLQSLFCRLSHGGLHLIYGRTFVFFYTMGLHILVFTCLYRMSALSNLSHGSEESFVGDKTIDLPHAL
;
A
#
# COMPACT_ATOMS: atom_id res chain seq x y z
N MET A 1 -135.20 115.78 -55.33
CA MET A 1 -133.99 116.48 -54.87
C MET A 1 -133.39 115.74 -53.66
N ASP A 2 -134.19 115.44 -52.64
CA ASP A 2 -133.73 114.81 -51.38
C ASP A 2 -133.05 113.42 -51.51
N GLU A 3 -133.40 112.62 -52.51
CA GLU A 3 -132.75 111.31 -52.71
C GLU A 3 -131.33 111.43 -53.29
N VAL A 4 -131.08 112.48 -54.07
CA VAL A 4 -129.76 112.75 -54.67
C VAL A 4 -128.78 113.20 -53.60
N GLU A 5 -129.20 114.06 -52.68
CA GLU A 5 -128.37 114.50 -51.55
C GLU A 5 -128.06 113.33 -50.60
N ARG A 6 -129.03 112.45 -50.34
CA ARG A 6 -128.81 111.24 -49.52
C ARG A 6 -127.83 110.26 -50.18
N ALA A 7 -127.90 110.12 -51.51
CA ALA A 7 -126.97 109.29 -52.27
C ALA A 7 -125.55 109.89 -52.28
N GLN A 8 -125.41 111.21 -52.46
CA GLN A 8 -124.12 111.90 -52.40
C GLN A 8 -123.47 111.82 -51.01
N ALA A 9 -124.24 111.93 -49.93
CA ALA A 9 -123.71 111.76 -48.57
C ALA A 9 -123.15 110.35 -48.33
N ARG A 10 -123.82 109.29 -48.83
CA ARG A 10 -123.32 107.91 -48.78
C ARG A 10 -122.11 107.69 -49.67
N LEU A 11 -122.06 108.35 -50.82
CA LEU A 11 -120.91 108.25 -51.72
C LEU A 11 -119.67 108.87 -51.07
N LEU A 12 -119.82 110.03 -50.42
CA LEU A 12 -118.75 110.67 -49.67
C LEU A 12 -118.32 109.90 -48.41
N SER A 13 -119.24 109.17 -47.75
CA SER A 13 -118.87 108.29 -46.64
C SER A 13 -118.10 107.07 -47.14
N LEU A 14 -118.58 106.43 -48.22
CA LEU A 14 -117.90 105.30 -48.86
C LEU A 14 -116.55 105.70 -49.45
N GLU A 15 -116.41 106.93 -49.96
CA GLU A 15 -115.15 107.43 -50.49
C GLU A 15 -114.14 107.70 -49.38
N ARG A 16 -114.59 108.21 -48.22
CA ARG A 16 -113.77 108.28 -47.01
C ARG A 16 -113.37 106.91 -46.49
N GLU A 17 -114.31 105.97 -46.39
CA GLU A 17 -114.03 104.60 -45.95
C GLU A 17 -113.08 103.88 -46.92
N LYS A 18 -113.24 104.05 -48.23
CA LYS A 18 -112.31 103.53 -49.24
C LYS A 18 -110.93 104.17 -49.10
N GLY A 19 -110.85 105.46 -48.82
CA GLY A 19 -109.59 106.15 -48.51
C GLY A 19 -108.93 105.56 -47.27
N LEU A 20 -109.70 105.31 -46.21
CA LEU A 20 -109.25 104.72 -44.95
C LEU A 20 -108.77 103.28 -45.12
N LEU A 21 -109.53 102.47 -45.86
CA LEU A 21 -109.17 101.09 -46.21
C LEU A 21 -107.93 101.04 -47.10
N ARG A 22 -107.80 101.95 -48.09
CA ARG A 22 -106.57 102.05 -48.89
C ARG A 22 -105.37 102.41 -48.04
N SER A 23 -105.52 103.37 -47.12
CA SER A 23 -104.46 103.71 -46.18
C SER A 23 -104.09 102.53 -45.30
N GLN A 24 -105.07 101.79 -44.75
CA GLN A 24 -104.80 100.60 -43.95
C GLN A 24 -104.12 99.49 -44.74
N LEU A 25 -104.49 99.32 -46.01
CA LEU A 25 -103.90 98.31 -46.89
C LEU A 25 -102.48 98.70 -47.28
N GLN A 26 -102.21 99.98 -47.50
CA GLN A 26 -100.87 100.47 -47.77
C GLN A 26 -99.96 100.37 -46.55
N THR A 27 -100.44 100.74 -45.36
CA THR A 27 -99.67 100.54 -44.11
C THR A 27 -99.46 99.06 -43.82
N ALA A 28 -100.48 98.21 -44.05
CA ALA A 28 -100.32 96.77 -43.86
C ALA A 28 -99.36 96.15 -44.89
N ASN A 29 -99.30 96.67 -46.12
CA ASN A 29 -98.36 96.20 -47.13
C ASN A 29 -96.93 96.66 -46.84
N GLU A 30 -96.73 97.93 -46.46
CA GLU A 30 -95.43 98.45 -46.01
C GLU A 30 -94.95 97.70 -44.75
N ASP A 31 -95.84 97.41 -43.80
CA ASP A 31 -95.53 96.57 -42.64
C ASP A 31 -95.19 95.12 -43.02
N ASN A 32 -95.76 94.58 -44.09
CA ASN A 32 -95.51 93.21 -44.55
C ASN A 32 -94.22 93.11 -45.38
N ASP A 33 -93.92 94.12 -46.20
CA ASP A 33 -92.65 94.23 -46.94
C ASP A 33 -91.48 94.49 -45.98
N HIS A 34 -91.66 95.34 -44.95
CA HIS A 34 -90.68 95.49 -43.87
C HIS A 34 -90.50 94.21 -43.07
N LYS A 35 -91.59 93.49 -42.72
CA LYS A 35 -91.48 92.19 -42.03
C LYS A 35 -90.80 91.12 -42.87
N ASN A 36 -91.04 91.07 -44.19
CA ASN A 36 -90.37 90.13 -45.07
C ASN A 36 -88.89 90.48 -45.29
N SER A 37 -88.55 91.78 -45.41
CA SER A 37 -87.17 92.25 -45.46
C SER A 37 -86.42 91.91 -44.17
N ASP A 38 -86.98 92.26 -43.02
CA ASP A 38 -86.40 91.96 -41.71
C ASP A 38 -86.28 90.44 -41.48
N ASN A 39 -87.18 89.63 -42.04
CA ASN A 39 -87.11 88.16 -41.99
C ASN A 39 -86.04 87.59 -42.93
N LEU A 40 -85.88 88.14 -44.14
CA LEU A 40 -84.81 87.76 -45.08
C LEU A 40 -83.43 88.13 -44.54
N ASP A 41 -83.30 89.31 -43.94
CA ASP A 41 -82.07 89.76 -43.29
C ASP A 41 -81.78 88.93 -42.03
N ALA A 42 -82.80 88.60 -41.24
CA ALA A 42 -82.67 87.65 -40.12
C ALA A 42 -82.26 86.25 -40.61
N ASN A 43 -82.86 85.72 -41.66
CA ASN A 43 -82.52 84.41 -42.21
C ASN A 43 -81.10 84.39 -42.80
N SER A 44 -80.67 85.42 -43.51
CA SER A 44 -79.29 85.50 -44.01
C SER A 44 -78.27 85.65 -42.87
N SER A 45 -78.62 86.35 -41.78
CA SER A 45 -77.79 86.41 -40.57
C SER A 45 -77.74 85.05 -39.84
N LEU A 46 -78.84 84.29 -39.85
CA LEU A 46 -78.88 82.93 -39.32
C LEU A 46 -78.10 81.96 -40.21
N ASP A 47 -78.17 82.08 -41.54
CA ASP A 47 -77.42 81.28 -42.49
C ASP A 47 -75.91 81.53 -42.35
N THR A 48 -75.50 82.80 -42.23
CA THR A 48 -74.09 83.14 -41.95
C THR A 48 -73.65 82.64 -40.58
N SER A 49 -74.51 82.70 -39.56
CA SER A 49 -74.25 82.10 -38.25
C SER A 49 -74.20 80.57 -38.30
N LEU A 50 -74.98 79.93 -39.17
CA LEU A 50 -75.02 78.48 -39.34
C LEU A 50 -73.75 78.02 -40.03
N ILE A 51 -73.36 78.68 -41.12
CA ILE A 51 -72.08 78.45 -41.81
C ILE A 51 -70.90 78.67 -40.85
N ALA A 52 -70.96 79.70 -40.00
CA ALA A 52 -69.93 79.91 -38.97
C ALA A 52 -69.90 78.77 -37.94
N LYS A 53 -71.05 78.29 -37.47
CA LYS A 53 -71.13 77.14 -36.56
C LYS A 53 -70.69 75.84 -37.24
N GLU A 54 -71.05 75.63 -38.49
CA GLU A 54 -70.66 74.46 -39.29
C GLU A 54 -69.16 74.48 -39.57
N LYS A 55 -68.56 75.65 -39.79
CA LYS A 55 -67.11 75.83 -39.83
C LYS A 55 -66.46 75.48 -38.49
N ILE A 56 -67.01 75.98 -37.39
CA ILE A 56 -66.53 75.68 -36.02
C ILE A 56 -66.70 74.19 -35.67
N ILE A 57 -67.63 73.46 -36.30
CA ILE A 57 -67.80 72.01 -36.09
C ILE A 57 -66.87 71.21 -37.01
N SER A 58 -66.75 71.62 -38.27
CA SER A 58 -65.92 70.92 -39.26
C SER A 58 -64.42 71.04 -38.96
N GLU A 59 -63.95 72.19 -38.49
CA GLU A 59 -62.53 72.41 -38.18
C GLU A 59 -62.02 71.44 -37.07
N PRO A 60 -62.63 71.36 -35.87
CA PRO A 60 -62.31 70.34 -34.87
C PRO A 60 -62.53 68.91 -35.36
N ASN A 61 -63.53 68.64 -36.20
CA ASN A 61 -63.72 67.29 -36.75
C ASN A 61 -62.58 66.90 -37.69
N THR A 62 -62.08 67.83 -38.51
CA THR A 62 -60.91 67.59 -39.36
C THR A 62 -59.64 67.47 -38.52
N GLU A 63 -59.48 68.26 -37.46
CA GLU A 63 -58.38 68.13 -36.51
C GLU A 63 -58.44 66.79 -35.76
N LEU A 64 -59.62 66.37 -35.31
CA LEU A 64 -59.83 65.06 -34.68
C LEU A 64 -59.48 63.94 -35.64
N HIS A 65 -59.92 64.01 -36.89
CA HIS A 65 -59.59 62.99 -37.89
C HIS A 65 -58.09 62.99 -38.23
N ASN A 66 -57.46 64.17 -38.31
CA ASN A 66 -56.02 64.29 -38.50
C ASN A 66 -55.25 63.70 -37.32
N LEU A 67 -55.67 63.99 -36.09
CA LEU A 67 -55.09 63.44 -34.86
C LEU A 67 -55.28 61.93 -34.76
N GLU A 68 -56.47 61.44 -35.12
CA GLU A 68 -56.77 60.00 -35.18
C GLU A 68 -55.88 59.30 -36.22
N ASN A 69 -55.70 59.91 -37.40
CA ASN A 69 -54.80 59.39 -38.43
C ASN A 69 -53.33 59.41 -37.98
N THR A 70 -52.86 60.48 -37.34
CA THR A 70 -51.48 60.52 -36.79
C THR A 70 -51.28 59.47 -35.72
N LEU A 71 -52.26 59.30 -34.82
CA LEU A 71 -52.21 58.31 -33.74
C LEU A 71 -52.28 56.88 -34.30
N SER A 72 -53.08 56.65 -35.34
CA SER A 72 -53.12 55.38 -36.07
C SER A 72 -51.79 55.06 -36.74
N ASN A 73 -51.17 56.05 -37.39
CA ASN A 73 -49.85 55.89 -38.03
C ASN A 73 -48.75 55.61 -36.99
N GLU A 74 -48.73 56.32 -35.86
CA GLU A 74 -47.79 56.06 -34.76
C GLU A 74 -47.99 54.67 -34.15
N ARG A 75 -49.24 54.24 -33.94
CA ARG A 75 -49.55 52.88 -33.50
C ARG A 75 -49.05 51.83 -34.48
N GLU A 76 -49.21 52.06 -35.79
CA GLU A 76 -48.72 51.15 -36.82
C GLU A 76 -47.19 51.10 -36.84
N GLN A 77 -46.51 52.25 -36.67
CA GLN A 77 -45.06 52.32 -36.56
C GLN A 77 -44.54 51.56 -35.32
N HIS A 78 -45.13 51.78 -34.15
CA HIS A 78 -44.78 51.04 -32.93
C HIS A 78 -45.05 49.55 -33.09
N MET A 79 -46.16 49.16 -33.74
CA MET A 79 -46.42 47.74 -34.02
C MET A 79 -45.36 47.14 -34.94
N LYS A 80 -44.89 47.88 -35.95
CA LYS A 80 -43.78 47.44 -36.83
C LYS A 80 -42.48 47.33 -36.06
N GLU A 81 -42.18 48.27 -35.16
CA GLU A 81 -40.98 48.24 -34.34
C GLU A 81 -41.01 47.09 -33.34
N ILE A 82 -42.14 46.85 -32.66
CA ILE A 82 -42.34 45.70 -31.77
C ILE A 82 -42.14 44.40 -32.53
N LYS A 83 -42.69 44.26 -33.74
CA LYS A 83 -42.47 43.08 -34.59
C LYS A 83 -40.99 42.88 -34.92
N LYS A 84 -40.30 43.93 -35.37
CA LYS A 84 -38.85 43.87 -35.66
C LYS A 84 -38.02 43.49 -34.44
N LEU A 85 -38.31 44.08 -33.28
CA LEU A 85 -37.61 43.76 -32.04
C LEU A 85 -37.91 42.32 -31.58
N ASN A 86 -39.13 41.84 -31.78
CA ASN A 86 -39.50 40.47 -31.46
C ASN A 86 -38.80 39.46 -32.39
N ASP A 87 -38.72 39.76 -33.69
CA ASP A 87 -38.00 38.93 -34.66
C ASP A 87 -36.50 38.86 -34.32
N LEU A 88 -35.88 40.00 -34.00
CA LEU A 88 -34.48 40.06 -33.57
C LEU A 88 -34.27 39.31 -32.26
N ARG A 89 -35.20 39.43 -31.30
CA ARG A 89 -35.15 38.68 -30.04
C ARG A 89 -35.20 37.18 -30.30
N ASN A 90 -36.14 36.71 -31.13
CA ASN A 90 -36.26 35.29 -31.48
C ASN A 90 -34.99 34.77 -32.17
N GLU A 91 -34.40 35.56 -33.07
CA GLU A 91 -33.13 35.20 -33.71
C GLU A 91 -32.00 35.04 -32.69
N LYS A 92 -31.88 35.96 -31.72
CA LYS A 92 -30.90 35.87 -30.64
C LYS A 92 -31.17 34.69 -29.70
N GLU A 93 -32.43 34.41 -29.37
CA GLU A 93 -32.80 33.25 -28.56
C GLU A 93 -32.43 31.93 -29.26
N VAL A 94 -32.70 31.81 -30.57
CA VAL A 94 -32.30 30.63 -31.37
C VAL A 94 -30.78 30.52 -31.46
N ALA A 95 -30.06 31.62 -31.67
CA ALA A 95 -28.59 31.60 -31.71
C ALA A 95 -27.97 31.23 -30.36
N LEU A 96 -28.54 31.71 -29.26
CA LEU A 96 -28.12 31.33 -27.91
C LEU A 96 -28.37 29.85 -27.63
N GLU A 97 -29.50 29.31 -28.08
CA GLU A 97 -29.79 27.89 -27.87
C GLU A 97 -28.85 27.00 -28.67
N LYS A 98 -28.56 27.33 -29.93
CA LYS A 98 -27.53 26.65 -30.73
C LYS A 98 -26.16 26.71 -30.06
N LEU A 99 -25.75 27.87 -29.54
CA LEU A 99 -24.46 28.01 -28.86
C LEU A 99 -24.41 27.20 -27.55
N LYS A 100 -25.53 27.09 -26.82
CA LYS A 100 -25.62 26.21 -25.65
C LYS A 100 -25.54 24.73 -26.03
N GLU A 101 -26.20 24.30 -27.11
CA GLU A 101 -26.09 22.93 -27.63
C GLU A 101 -24.65 22.63 -28.07
N GLU A 102 -23.99 23.55 -28.77
CA GLU A 102 -22.56 23.46 -29.11
C GLU A 102 -21.66 23.41 -27.86
N LEU A 103 -22.02 24.14 -26.80
CA LEU A 103 -21.28 24.12 -25.55
C LEU A 103 -21.50 22.81 -24.76
N GLN A 104 -22.70 22.23 -24.83
CA GLN A 104 -23.02 20.94 -24.21
C GLN A 104 -22.40 19.76 -24.95
N THR A 105 -22.28 19.84 -26.28
CA THR A 105 -21.62 18.81 -27.09
C THR A 105 -20.10 18.87 -26.99
N ARG A 106 -19.52 20.01 -26.59
CA ARG A 106 -18.10 20.09 -26.28
C ARG A 106 -17.79 19.22 -25.05
N PRO A 107 -16.75 18.37 -25.11
CA PRO A 107 -16.38 17.54 -23.97
C PRO A 107 -16.07 18.42 -22.77
N THR A 108 -16.75 18.14 -21.66
CA THR A 108 -16.60 18.84 -20.38
C THR A 108 -15.12 18.89 -19.99
N THR A 109 -14.67 20.01 -19.44
CA THR A 109 -13.27 20.19 -18.98
C THR A 109 -12.79 19.03 -18.10
N LYS A 110 -13.66 18.53 -17.22
CA LYS A 110 -13.43 17.34 -16.40
C LYS A 110 -13.14 16.08 -17.23
N LEU A 111 -13.86 15.84 -18.32
CA LEU A 111 -13.62 14.69 -19.20
C LEU A 111 -12.29 14.84 -19.95
N VAL A 112 -11.96 16.05 -20.39
CA VAL A 112 -10.66 16.33 -21.04
C VAL A 112 -9.52 16.14 -20.05
N ASP A 113 -9.68 16.58 -18.80
CA ASP A 113 -8.71 16.39 -17.74
C ASP A 113 -8.58 14.91 -17.36
N ASP A 114 -9.69 14.15 -17.30
CA ASP A 114 -9.68 12.71 -17.06
C ASP A 114 -9.05 11.93 -18.21
N LEU A 115 -9.30 12.32 -19.46
CA LEU A 115 -8.64 11.73 -20.64
C LEU A 115 -7.15 12.06 -20.65
N ARG A 116 -6.76 13.29 -20.31
CA ARG A 116 -5.36 13.70 -20.20
C ARG A 116 -4.65 12.92 -19.08
N LYS A 117 -5.30 12.71 -17.93
CA LYS A 117 -4.80 11.84 -16.85
C LYS A 117 -4.64 10.40 -17.34
N LYS A 118 -5.66 9.81 -17.99
CA LYS A 118 -5.59 8.46 -18.58
C LYS A 118 -4.45 8.31 -19.58
N VAL A 119 -4.23 9.30 -20.46
CA VAL A 119 -3.11 9.30 -21.42
C VAL A 119 -1.77 9.39 -20.69
N LYS A 120 -1.63 10.25 -19.68
CA LYS A 120 -0.41 10.34 -18.87
C LYS A 120 -0.11 9.03 -18.13
N ILE A 121 -1.14 8.38 -17.56
CA ILE A 121 -1.00 7.07 -16.90
C ILE A 121 -0.59 5.99 -17.91
N LEU A 122 -1.24 5.94 -19.07
CA LEU A 122 -0.88 4.99 -20.13
C LEU A 122 0.53 5.25 -20.66
N GLN A 123 0.96 6.50 -20.74
CA GLN A 123 2.32 6.85 -21.11
C GLN A 123 3.32 6.39 -20.02
N ALA A 124 2.98 6.56 -18.75
CA ALA A 124 3.83 6.12 -17.65
C ALA A 124 3.94 4.58 -17.58
N VAL A 125 2.81 3.88 -17.71
CA VAL A 125 2.73 2.41 -17.70
C VAL A 125 3.31 1.79 -18.97
N GLY A 126 3.12 2.43 -20.13
CA GLY A 126 3.56 1.93 -21.42
C GLY A 126 5.03 2.21 -21.72
N TYR A 127 5.60 3.29 -21.16
CA TYR A 127 6.97 3.69 -21.46
C TYR A 127 7.93 3.68 -20.27
N ASN A 128 7.46 3.49 -19.02
CA ASN A 128 8.33 3.51 -17.83
C ASN A 128 9.29 4.73 -17.78
N THR A 129 8.91 5.85 -18.42
CA THR A 129 9.76 7.04 -18.62
C THR A 129 9.08 8.32 -18.15
N ILE A 130 8.54 8.33 -16.93
CA ILE A 130 8.13 9.60 -16.31
C ILE A 130 8.90 9.77 -15.01
N GLU A 131 9.70 10.84 -14.99
CA GLU A 131 10.40 11.39 -13.83
C GLU A 131 9.42 11.51 -12.65
N ALA A 132 9.85 11.07 -11.47
CA ALA A 132 9.00 10.87 -10.29
C ALA A 132 8.22 12.13 -9.83
N GLU A 133 8.57 13.30 -10.33
CA GLU A 133 8.02 14.61 -9.94
C GLU A 133 6.63 14.91 -10.56
N ASP A 134 6.29 14.31 -11.71
CA ASP A 134 5.00 14.55 -12.38
C ASP A 134 3.87 13.60 -11.90
N TRP A 135 4.21 12.63 -11.04
CA TRP A 135 3.31 11.61 -10.52
C TRP A 135 2.40 12.11 -9.38
N GLU A 136 2.89 13.02 -8.54
CA GLU A 136 2.11 13.55 -7.40
C GLU A 136 0.96 14.46 -7.87
N VAL A 137 1.11 15.11 -9.03
CA VAL A 137 0.10 16.02 -9.58
C VAL A 137 -1.02 15.27 -10.31
N ALA A 138 -0.74 14.08 -10.86
CA ALA A 138 -1.73 13.27 -11.57
C ALA A 138 -2.64 12.47 -10.63
N THR A 139 -2.15 12.08 -9.45
CA THR A 139 -2.78 11.15 -8.51
C THR A 139 -3.70 11.82 -7.48
N SER A 140 -3.94 13.15 -7.54
CA SER A 140 -4.72 13.87 -6.54
C SER A 140 -6.25 13.61 -6.56
N GLY A 141 -6.73 12.66 -7.38
CA GLY A 141 -8.11 12.19 -7.39
C GLY A 141 -8.26 10.90 -6.58
N GLN A 142 -8.89 10.97 -5.41
CA GLN A 142 -8.92 9.91 -4.39
C GLN A 142 -9.34 8.50 -4.87
N GLU A 143 -10.21 8.39 -5.87
CA GLU A 143 -10.66 7.08 -6.41
C GLU A 143 -9.78 6.58 -7.56
N MET A 144 -9.29 7.49 -8.41
CA MET A 144 -8.34 7.17 -9.48
C MET A 144 -6.99 6.76 -8.89
N SER A 145 -6.55 7.41 -7.81
CA SER A 145 -5.32 7.10 -7.06
C SER A 145 -5.26 5.64 -6.59
N LYS A 146 -6.39 5.05 -6.16
CA LYS A 146 -6.44 3.66 -5.68
C LYS A 146 -6.35 2.64 -6.81
N LEU A 147 -6.98 2.92 -7.95
CA LEU A 147 -6.87 2.06 -9.14
C LEU A 147 -5.47 2.18 -9.75
N GLU A 148 -4.91 3.39 -9.77
CA GLU A 148 -3.56 3.70 -10.23
C GLU A 148 -2.50 3.01 -9.38
N SER A 149 -2.61 3.07 -8.05
CA SER A 149 -1.69 2.37 -7.15
C SER A 149 -1.77 0.86 -7.34
N LEU A 150 -2.98 0.31 -7.54
CA LEU A 150 -3.17 -1.12 -7.75
C LEU A 150 -2.62 -1.59 -9.11
N LEU A 151 -2.75 -0.78 -10.15
CA LEU A 151 -2.19 -1.09 -11.47
C LEU A 151 -0.67 -1.03 -11.47
N LEU A 152 -0.07 -0.04 -10.80
CA LEU A 152 1.37 0.03 -10.61
C LEU A 152 1.92 -1.14 -9.80
N ASP A 153 1.26 -1.49 -8.70
CA ASP A 153 1.68 -2.60 -7.86
C ASP A 153 1.59 -3.94 -8.61
N LYS A 154 0.52 -4.15 -9.39
CA LYS A 154 0.41 -5.31 -10.29
C LYS A 154 1.46 -5.30 -11.38
N ASN A 155 1.76 -4.14 -11.99
CA ASN A 155 2.77 -4.05 -13.04
C ASN A 155 4.17 -4.37 -12.47
N ARG A 156 4.56 -3.76 -11.34
CA ARG A 156 5.80 -4.07 -10.63
C ARG A 156 5.90 -5.53 -10.21
N LYS A 157 4.79 -6.13 -9.76
CA LYS A 157 4.74 -7.55 -9.41
C LYS A 157 4.96 -8.44 -10.63
N VAL A 158 4.29 -8.14 -11.74
CA VAL A 158 4.48 -8.87 -13.01
C VAL A 158 5.90 -8.70 -13.54
N GLU A 159 6.48 -7.50 -13.45
CA GLU A 159 7.88 -7.26 -13.79
C GLU A 159 8.82 -8.07 -12.90
N HIS A 160 8.57 -8.12 -11.59
CA HIS A 160 9.37 -8.93 -10.66
C HIS A 160 9.26 -10.43 -10.98
N GLU A 161 8.05 -10.96 -11.17
CA GLU A 161 7.82 -12.34 -11.58
C GLU A 161 8.52 -12.66 -12.91
N LEU A 162 8.50 -11.73 -13.87
CA LEU A 162 9.18 -11.88 -15.16
C LEU A 162 10.70 -11.91 -14.97
N THR A 163 11.27 -11.04 -14.14
CA THR A 163 12.71 -11.07 -13.82
C THR A 163 13.10 -12.34 -13.10
N GLN A 164 12.29 -12.80 -12.14
CA GLN A 164 12.53 -14.04 -11.40
C GLN A 164 12.48 -15.26 -12.32
N LEU A 165 11.49 -15.35 -13.20
CA LEU A 165 11.38 -16.41 -14.20
C LEU A 165 12.55 -16.38 -15.19
N LYS A 166 13.04 -15.19 -15.59
CA LYS A 166 14.25 -15.06 -16.43
C LYS A 166 15.49 -15.60 -15.72
N VAL A 167 15.68 -15.27 -14.45
CA VAL A 167 16.81 -15.78 -13.65
C VAL A 167 16.71 -17.30 -13.50
N GLN A 168 15.54 -17.83 -13.16
CA GLN A 168 15.31 -19.28 -13.07
C GLN A 168 15.58 -19.98 -14.41
N LEU A 169 15.18 -19.37 -15.53
CA LEU A 169 15.47 -19.92 -16.86
C LEU A 169 16.98 -19.92 -17.14
N SER A 170 17.70 -18.86 -16.78
CA SER A 170 19.17 -18.80 -16.91
C SER A 170 19.89 -19.83 -16.03
N GLU A 171 19.39 -20.07 -14.82
CA GLU A 171 19.94 -21.09 -13.92
C GLU A 171 19.68 -22.50 -14.45
N ARG A 172 18.43 -22.79 -14.86
CA ARG A 172 18.07 -24.10 -15.42
C ARG A 172 18.82 -24.40 -16.72
N THR A 173 19.00 -23.40 -17.60
CA THR A 173 19.81 -23.56 -18.81
C THR A 173 21.27 -23.85 -18.47
N SER A 174 21.87 -23.15 -17.50
CA SER A 174 23.24 -23.46 -17.05
C SER A 174 23.40 -24.87 -16.46
N THR A 175 22.41 -25.34 -15.68
CA THR A 175 22.43 -26.70 -15.14
C THR A 175 22.24 -27.76 -16.23
N LEU A 176 21.42 -27.46 -17.24
CA LEU A 176 21.22 -28.32 -18.40
C LEU A 176 22.53 -28.43 -19.18
N GLU A 177 23.17 -27.32 -19.53
CA GLU A 177 24.46 -27.28 -20.23
C GLU A 177 25.55 -28.06 -19.48
N SER A 178 25.63 -27.93 -18.14
CA SER A 178 26.56 -28.69 -17.31
C SER A 178 26.27 -30.20 -17.36
N SER A 179 25.00 -30.60 -17.27
CA SER A 179 24.61 -32.00 -17.36
C SER A 179 24.85 -32.60 -18.75
N GLU A 180 24.61 -31.82 -19.81
CA GLU A 180 24.90 -32.20 -21.20
C GLU A 180 26.41 -32.37 -21.41
N ALA A 181 27.23 -31.45 -20.90
CA ALA A 181 28.69 -31.58 -20.92
C ALA A 181 29.17 -32.87 -20.23
N ASN A 182 28.60 -33.20 -19.08
CA ASN A 182 28.90 -34.45 -18.36
C ASN A 182 28.49 -35.69 -19.16
N ILE A 183 27.34 -35.66 -19.85
CA ILE A 183 26.90 -36.75 -20.73
C ILE A 183 27.88 -36.92 -21.89
N VAL A 184 28.33 -35.83 -22.51
CA VAL A 184 29.32 -35.88 -23.59
C VAL A 184 30.65 -36.46 -23.09
N GLU A 185 31.13 -36.04 -21.91
CA GLU A 185 32.36 -36.56 -21.30
C GLU A 185 32.24 -38.06 -20.98
N LEU A 186 31.16 -38.48 -20.33
CA LEU A 186 30.90 -39.89 -20.00
C LEU A 186 30.76 -40.73 -21.27
N THR A 187 30.11 -40.21 -22.31
CA THR A 187 30.00 -40.87 -23.62
C THR A 187 31.38 -41.02 -24.27
N ALA A 188 32.25 -40.01 -24.17
CA ALA A 188 33.62 -40.08 -24.65
C ALA A 188 34.46 -41.13 -23.87
N LYS A 189 34.29 -41.20 -22.54
CA LYS A 189 34.92 -42.23 -21.70
C LYS A 189 34.42 -43.63 -22.05
N LEU A 190 33.11 -43.82 -22.22
CA LEU A 190 32.50 -45.08 -22.64
C LEU A 190 33.06 -45.53 -23.99
N ASN A 191 33.09 -44.64 -24.99
CA ASN A 191 33.68 -44.92 -26.30
C ASN A 191 35.17 -45.27 -26.22
N GLY A 192 35.92 -44.57 -25.35
CA GLY A 192 37.33 -44.87 -25.09
C GLY A 192 37.54 -46.27 -24.49
N GLN A 193 36.72 -46.63 -23.49
CA GLN A 193 36.71 -47.96 -22.89
C GLN A 193 36.29 -49.03 -23.89
N GLN A 194 35.25 -48.80 -24.69
CA GLN A 194 34.80 -49.72 -25.72
C GLN A 194 35.88 -49.97 -26.77
N ARG A 195 36.62 -48.93 -27.20
CA ARG A 195 37.78 -49.11 -28.09
C ARG A 195 38.92 -49.87 -27.42
N LEU A 196 39.17 -49.66 -26.13
CA LEU A 196 40.19 -50.41 -25.40
C LEU A 196 39.79 -51.88 -25.29
N ILE A 197 38.54 -52.16 -24.92
CA ILE A 197 37.99 -53.52 -24.86
C ILE A 197 38.11 -54.18 -26.24
N GLN A 198 37.70 -53.51 -27.32
CA GLN A 198 37.81 -54.04 -28.66
C GLN A 198 39.28 -54.35 -29.05
N LYS A 199 40.23 -53.50 -28.68
CA LYS A 199 41.67 -53.79 -28.86
C LYS A 199 42.11 -54.99 -28.05
N LEU A 200 41.69 -55.10 -26.79
CA LEU A 200 42.01 -56.24 -25.93
C LEU A 200 41.39 -57.52 -26.47
N GLU A 201 40.17 -57.47 -26.99
CA GLU A 201 39.51 -58.59 -27.67
C GLU A 201 40.26 -59.00 -28.93
N ASP A 202 40.67 -58.04 -29.78
CA ASP A 202 41.49 -58.29 -30.97
C ASP A 202 42.86 -58.89 -30.61
N ASP A 203 43.48 -58.41 -29.52
CA ASP A 203 44.77 -58.90 -29.05
C ASP A 203 44.65 -60.29 -28.41
N ILE A 204 43.55 -60.57 -27.70
CA ILE A 204 43.22 -61.92 -27.22
C ILE A 204 42.99 -62.85 -28.43
N LEU A 205 42.22 -62.42 -29.44
CA LEU A 205 42.00 -63.20 -30.66
C LEU A 205 43.33 -63.52 -31.38
N LYS A 206 44.21 -62.52 -31.56
CA LYS A 206 45.55 -62.74 -32.13
C LYS A 206 46.42 -63.64 -31.25
N GLY A 207 46.39 -63.44 -29.94
CA GLY A 207 47.10 -64.26 -28.96
C GLY A 207 46.67 -65.74 -28.98
N TYR A 208 45.37 -66.01 -29.14
CA TYR A 208 44.85 -67.37 -29.31
C TYR A 208 45.33 -68.01 -30.62
N THR A 209 45.35 -67.27 -31.74
CA THR A 209 45.92 -67.80 -33.00
C THR A 209 47.43 -68.08 -32.92
N SER A 210 48.16 -67.40 -32.03
CA SER A 210 49.59 -67.64 -31.80
C SER A 210 49.86 -68.75 -30.77
N LYS A 211 48.94 -68.99 -29.82
CA LYS A 211 49.10 -69.98 -28.74
C LYS A 211 48.78 -71.42 -29.18
N GLU A 212 48.12 -71.62 -30.32
CA GLU A 212 47.91 -72.97 -30.87
C GLU A 212 49.22 -73.66 -31.35
N ARG A 213 50.33 -72.90 -31.47
CA ARG A 213 51.69 -73.47 -31.62
C ARG A 213 52.45 -73.69 -30.30
N GLN A 214 51.92 -73.24 -29.16
CA GLN A 214 52.57 -73.27 -27.86
C GLN A 214 51.63 -73.80 -26.76
N SER A 215 50.88 -74.86 -27.08
CA SER A 215 50.03 -75.59 -26.14
C SER A 215 50.59 -76.97 -25.75
N THR A 216 51.85 -77.28 -26.10
CA THR A 216 52.46 -78.60 -25.84
C THR A 216 53.57 -78.61 -24.79
N LEU A 217 53.86 -77.51 -24.06
CA LEU A 217 55.06 -77.49 -23.21
C LEU A 217 54.96 -76.87 -21.81
N VAL A 218 53.78 -76.69 -21.22
CA VAL A 218 53.72 -76.24 -19.82
C VAL A 218 52.60 -76.96 -19.09
N ASP A 219 52.84 -78.25 -18.89
CA ASP A 219 52.33 -79.00 -17.74
C ASP A 219 53.40 -78.91 -16.64
N ASP A 220 52.99 -78.92 -15.38
CA ASP A 220 53.81 -78.99 -14.16
C ASP A 220 54.46 -77.69 -13.63
N TRP A 221 53.80 -77.03 -12.66
CA TRP A 221 54.47 -76.55 -11.44
C TRP A 221 53.45 -76.20 -10.33
N ASP A 222 53.35 -77.08 -9.34
CA ASP A 222 52.62 -76.95 -8.07
C ASP A 222 53.44 -76.13 -7.05
N PRO A 223 52.89 -75.16 -6.29
CA PRO A 223 53.67 -74.42 -5.29
C PRO A 223 53.54 -75.07 -3.91
N SER A 224 54.60 -75.69 -3.42
CA SER A 224 54.75 -76.01 -1.99
C SER A 224 56.06 -75.47 -1.40
N GLU A 225 55.91 -75.07 -0.14
CA GLU A 225 56.84 -74.42 0.77
C GLU A 225 58.22 -75.10 0.89
N SER A 226 59.25 -74.32 1.23
CA SER A 226 60.05 -74.54 2.45
C SER A 226 61.21 -73.56 2.56
N GLY A 227 61.44 -73.10 3.79
CA GLY A 227 62.54 -72.21 4.14
C GLY A 227 63.90 -72.90 4.16
N GLY A 228 64.94 -72.09 3.96
CA GLY A 228 66.34 -72.46 4.17
C GLY A 228 67.19 -71.21 4.31
N LYS A 229 67.65 -70.93 5.53
CA LYS A 229 68.84 -70.11 5.77
C LYS A 229 70.01 -70.76 5.02
N GLU A 230 70.88 -69.95 4.39
CA GLU A 230 72.34 -69.97 4.59
C GLU A 230 72.94 -68.66 4.07
N ALA A 231 73.96 -68.19 4.78
CA ALA A 231 74.78 -67.04 4.40
C ALA A 231 76.00 -67.55 3.62
N SER A 232 76.29 -66.96 2.46
CA SER A 232 77.68 -66.78 1.99
C SER A 232 77.74 -65.89 0.75
N GLU A 233 78.46 -64.77 0.90
CA GLU A 233 79.31 -64.09 -0.09
C GLU A 233 78.78 -63.88 -1.53
N ASN A 234 78.13 -62.73 -1.74
CA ASN A 234 78.30 -61.93 -2.97
C ASN A 234 77.74 -60.52 -2.77
N ALA A 235 78.57 -59.60 -2.28
CA ALA A 235 78.16 -58.31 -1.73
C ALA A 235 78.13 -57.13 -2.74
N GLU A 236 78.53 -57.30 -4.01
CA GLU A 236 78.61 -56.16 -4.95
C GLU A 236 77.50 -56.14 -6.02
N GLN A 237 76.96 -57.29 -6.46
CA GLN A 237 75.98 -57.30 -7.57
C GLN A 237 74.51 -57.18 -7.13
N ARG A 238 74.21 -57.38 -5.83
CA ARG A 238 72.85 -57.27 -5.26
C ARG A 238 72.52 -55.89 -4.67
N ARG A 239 73.51 -55.01 -4.53
CA ARG A 239 73.33 -53.64 -4.02
C ARG A 239 72.53 -52.77 -4.98
N VAL A 240 72.73 -52.93 -6.29
CA VAL A 240 72.05 -52.11 -7.31
C VAL A 240 70.55 -52.43 -7.42
N SER A 241 70.14 -53.70 -7.27
CA SER A 241 68.72 -54.08 -7.27
C SER A 241 68.03 -53.75 -5.95
N SER A 242 68.70 -53.94 -4.81
CA SER A 242 68.16 -53.55 -3.49
C SER A 242 68.02 -52.04 -3.33
N ASP A 243 68.94 -51.23 -3.84
CA ASP A 243 68.85 -49.77 -3.81
C ASP A 243 67.73 -49.26 -4.72
N GLN A 244 67.45 -49.97 -5.82
CA GLN A 244 66.34 -49.65 -6.72
C GLN A 244 64.97 -49.96 -6.08
N ASP A 245 64.86 -51.05 -5.33
CA ASP A 245 63.65 -51.38 -4.56
C ASP A 245 63.45 -50.45 -3.36
N GLN A 246 64.53 -50.04 -2.67
CA GLN A 246 64.46 -49.03 -1.61
C GLN A 246 64.09 -47.64 -2.17
N SER A 247 64.63 -47.28 -3.34
CA SER A 247 64.24 -46.06 -4.07
C SER A 247 62.78 -46.10 -4.52
N SER A 248 62.29 -47.27 -4.95
CA SER A 248 60.88 -47.50 -5.31
C SER A 248 59.96 -47.36 -4.09
N MET A 249 60.32 -47.97 -2.96
CA MET A 249 59.57 -47.86 -1.71
C MET A 249 59.55 -46.42 -1.17
N LEU A 250 60.68 -45.72 -1.20
CA LEU A 250 60.76 -44.31 -0.80
C LEU A 250 59.92 -43.40 -1.72
N LYS A 251 59.89 -43.67 -3.04
CA LYS A 251 59.00 -42.95 -3.99
C LYS A 251 57.53 -43.18 -3.67
N VAL A 252 57.13 -44.41 -3.32
CA VAL A 252 55.75 -44.72 -2.90
C VAL A 252 55.41 -43.97 -1.61
N ILE A 253 56.31 -43.95 -0.63
CA ILE A 253 56.12 -43.22 0.64
C ILE A 253 56.04 -41.70 0.40
N CYS A 254 56.89 -41.14 -0.46
CA CYS A 254 56.83 -39.73 -0.86
C CYS A 254 55.49 -39.41 -1.53
N ASN A 255 55.05 -40.22 -2.50
CA ASN A 255 53.75 -40.02 -3.16
C ASN A 255 52.57 -40.14 -2.19
N GLN A 256 52.62 -41.08 -1.24
CA GLN A 256 51.59 -41.20 -0.20
C GLN A 256 51.57 -39.97 0.70
N ARG A 257 52.73 -39.55 1.21
CA ARG A 257 52.87 -38.33 2.02
C ARG A 257 52.36 -37.11 1.27
N ASP A 258 52.68 -36.98 -0.02
CA ASP A 258 52.29 -35.84 -0.83
C ASP A 258 50.78 -35.85 -1.12
N ARG A 259 50.16 -37.03 -1.30
CA ARG A 259 48.69 -37.16 -1.34
C ARG A 259 48.01 -36.77 -0.02
N PHE A 260 48.57 -37.20 1.12
CA PHE A 260 48.04 -36.80 2.43
C PHE A 260 48.22 -35.30 2.67
N ARG A 261 49.35 -34.72 2.26
CA ARG A 261 49.59 -33.28 2.34
C ARG A 261 48.61 -32.50 1.45
N ALA A 262 48.36 -32.96 0.23
CA ALA A 262 47.39 -32.34 -0.67
C ALA A 262 45.97 -32.39 -0.08
N ARG A 263 45.53 -33.54 0.46
CA ARG A 263 44.22 -33.66 1.11
C ARG A 263 44.10 -32.82 2.37
N LEU A 264 45.19 -32.67 3.13
CA LEU A 264 45.22 -31.80 4.30
C LEU A 264 45.09 -30.33 3.90
N GLN A 265 45.83 -29.89 2.87
CA GLN A 265 45.73 -28.52 2.33
C GLN A 265 44.33 -28.23 1.79
N GLU A 266 43.72 -29.15 1.04
CA GLU A 266 42.36 -29.01 0.53
C GLU A 266 41.34 -28.87 1.67
N SER A 267 41.46 -29.68 2.72
CA SER A 267 40.60 -29.59 3.91
C SER A 267 40.83 -28.29 4.69
N GLU A 268 42.08 -27.84 4.84
CA GLU A 268 42.41 -26.54 5.46
C GLU A 268 41.84 -25.36 4.66
N GLU A 269 41.91 -25.42 3.33
CA GLU A 269 41.29 -24.43 2.43
C GLU A 269 39.76 -24.45 2.54
N GLU A 270 39.14 -25.62 2.62
CA GLU A 270 37.70 -25.74 2.81
C GLU A 270 37.27 -25.15 4.16
N ILE A 271 38.00 -25.43 5.25
CA ILE A 271 37.78 -24.82 6.56
C ILE A 271 37.91 -23.30 6.48
N LYS A 272 38.92 -22.79 5.76
CA LYS A 272 39.08 -21.35 5.57
C LYS A 272 37.90 -20.74 4.81
N ARG A 273 37.46 -21.36 3.71
CA ARG A 273 36.28 -20.93 2.93
C ARG A 273 35.00 -20.96 3.75
N LEU A 274 34.80 -21.99 4.58
CA LEU A 274 33.64 -22.09 5.48
C LEU A 274 33.66 -20.99 6.54
N ASN A 275 34.82 -20.70 7.14
CA ASN A 275 34.96 -19.61 8.10
C ASN A 275 34.69 -18.23 7.47
N GLU A 276 35.15 -17.99 6.23
CA GLU A 276 34.84 -16.78 5.47
C GLU A 276 33.33 -16.64 5.20
N LYS A 277 32.66 -17.74 4.82
CA LYS A 277 31.19 -17.77 4.65
C LYS A 277 30.45 -17.49 5.96
N ILE A 278 30.89 -18.09 7.06
CA ILE A 278 30.33 -17.84 8.39
C ILE A 278 30.49 -16.37 8.78
N GLY A 279 31.66 -15.77 8.52
CA GLY A 279 31.91 -14.35 8.76
C GLY A 279 31.00 -13.45 7.93
N ALA A 280 30.85 -13.75 6.63
CA ALA A 280 29.96 -13.01 5.73
C ALA A 280 28.49 -13.09 6.18
N LEU A 281 27.98 -14.29 6.45
CA LEU A 281 26.61 -14.50 6.95
C LEU A 281 26.38 -13.81 8.30
N THR A 282 27.37 -13.82 9.19
CA THR A 282 27.26 -13.10 10.48
C THR A 282 27.17 -11.60 10.26
N SER A 283 27.94 -11.04 9.33
CA SER A 283 27.88 -9.60 9.00
C SER A 283 26.56 -9.19 8.34
N GLU A 284 26.01 -10.05 7.47
CA GLU A 284 24.70 -9.83 6.84
C GLU A 284 23.58 -9.92 7.86
N LEU A 285 23.65 -10.89 8.79
CA LEU A 285 22.69 -11.04 9.87
C LEU A 285 22.69 -9.82 10.81
N GLU A 286 23.86 -9.27 11.16
CA GLU A 286 23.94 -8.03 11.94
C GLU A 286 23.44 -6.82 11.13
N LYS A 287 23.73 -6.72 9.83
CA LYS A 287 23.19 -5.66 8.98
C LYS A 287 21.67 -5.70 8.93
N THR A 288 21.08 -6.87 8.66
CA THR A 288 19.62 -7.07 8.63
C THR A 288 18.99 -6.73 9.98
N LYS A 289 19.57 -7.17 11.11
CA LYS A 289 19.10 -6.75 12.44
C LYS A 289 19.10 -5.24 12.62
N THR A 290 20.15 -4.54 12.18
CA THR A 290 20.18 -3.07 12.29
C THR A 290 19.16 -2.38 11.40
N ASP A 291 18.89 -2.93 10.23
CA ASP A 291 17.91 -2.39 9.29
C ASP A 291 16.47 -2.69 9.73
N ASP A 292 16.22 -3.87 10.33
CA ASP A 292 14.96 -4.22 11.00
C ASP A 292 14.67 -3.27 12.17
N VAL A 293 15.67 -2.96 13.00
CA VAL A 293 15.53 -1.97 14.09
C VAL A 293 15.21 -0.59 13.55
N LYS A 294 15.85 -0.14 12.47
CA LYS A 294 15.52 1.14 11.83
C LYS A 294 14.13 1.13 11.21
N LEU A 295 13.71 0.02 10.59
CA LEU A 295 12.39 -0.12 10.01
C LEU A 295 11.32 -0.08 11.09
N TYR A 296 11.53 -0.80 12.20
CA TYR A 296 10.67 -0.73 13.37
C TYR A 296 10.57 0.70 13.91
N GLY A 297 11.69 1.41 14.06
CA GLY A 297 11.70 2.81 14.45
C GLY A 297 10.91 3.72 13.49
N LYS A 298 10.99 3.48 12.18
CA LYS A 298 10.19 4.20 11.18
C LYS A 298 8.70 3.85 11.25
N ILE A 299 8.35 2.58 11.43
CA ILE A 299 6.97 2.13 11.56
C ILE A 299 6.36 2.73 12.82
N CYS A 300 7.03 2.66 13.97
CA CYS A 300 6.60 3.30 15.20
C CYS A 300 6.48 4.81 15.01
N TYR A 301 7.45 5.49 14.39
CA TYR A 301 7.36 6.93 14.14
C TYR A 301 6.15 7.29 13.26
N VAL A 302 5.91 6.53 12.19
CA VAL A 302 4.74 6.73 11.30
C VAL A 302 3.44 6.42 12.03
N GLN A 303 3.41 5.37 12.86
CA GLN A 303 2.26 4.98 13.66
C GLN A 303 1.96 6.02 14.74
N ASP A 304 2.98 6.51 15.45
CA ASP A 304 2.86 7.56 16.46
C ASP A 304 2.41 8.86 15.80
N TYR A 305 3.01 9.27 14.68
CA TYR A 305 2.60 10.45 13.94
C TYR A 305 1.18 10.33 13.35
N ASN A 306 0.77 9.14 12.90
CA ASN A 306 -0.60 8.88 12.46
C ASN A 306 -1.56 8.90 13.67
N SER A 307 -1.18 8.31 14.81
CA SER A 307 -1.97 8.35 16.03
C SER A 307 -2.12 9.79 16.56
N GLU A 308 -1.09 10.63 16.46
CA GLU A 308 -1.13 12.05 16.82
C GLU A 308 -2.04 12.85 15.87
N ARG A 309 -2.06 12.51 14.57
CA ARG A 309 -3.05 13.05 13.61
C ARG A 309 -4.48 12.57 13.85
N VAL A 310 -4.67 11.34 14.32
CA VAL A 310 -5.99 10.77 14.64
C VAL A 310 -6.51 11.31 15.99
N VAL A 311 -5.64 11.64 16.95
CA VAL A 311 -6.04 12.28 18.22
C VAL A 311 -6.58 13.71 18.00
N SER A 312 -6.21 14.39 16.91
CA SER A 312 -6.82 15.67 16.52
C SER A 312 -8.18 15.54 15.80
N ARG A 313 -8.65 14.32 15.52
CA ARG A 313 -9.97 14.05 14.91
C ARG A 313 -10.65 12.87 15.60
N GLY A 314 -11.22 13.16 16.77
CA GLY A 314 -12.48 12.59 17.26
C GLY A 314 -12.63 11.06 17.33
N SER A 315 -12.87 10.58 18.55
CA SER A 315 -13.45 9.28 18.91
C SER A 315 -12.46 8.16 19.23
N LYS A 316 -12.07 8.14 20.52
CA LYS A 316 -11.39 7.04 21.20
C LYS A 316 -12.41 5.93 21.46
N LYS A 317 -12.44 4.89 20.61
CA LYS A 317 -13.00 3.59 20.98
C LYS A 317 -11.85 2.66 21.33
N TYR A 318 -11.86 2.20 22.57
CA TYR A 318 -11.04 1.09 23.07
C TYR A 318 -11.31 -0.13 22.19
N ALA A 319 -10.33 -0.48 21.34
CA ALA A 319 -10.26 -1.80 20.76
C ALA A 319 -9.68 -2.72 21.82
N GLU A 320 -10.52 -3.64 22.26
CA GLU A 320 -10.22 -4.72 23.19
C GLU A 320 -9.20 -5.65 22.52
N ASP A 321 -7.97 -5.61 23.03
CA ASP A 321 -6.82 -6.39 22.57
C ASP A 321 -6.97 -7.85 23.04
N LEU A 322 -7.35 -8.71 22.10
CA LEU A 322 -7.77 -10.10 22.35
C LEU A 322 -6.59 -11.10 22.20
N GLU A 323 -5.35 -10.65 22.37
CA GLU A 323 -4.14 -11.48 22.18
C GLU A 323 -3.14 -11.45 23.36
N SER A 324 -3.56 -10.98 24.56
CA SER A 324 -2.63 -10.87 25.72
C SER A 324 -2.28 -12.19 26.42
N GLY A 325 -2.79 -13.33 25.97
CA GLY A 325 -2.59 -14.63 26.64
C GLY A 325 -1.23 -15.30 26.38
N TYR A 326 -0.59 -15.00 25.24
CA TYR A 326 0.70 -15.61 24.83
C TYR A 326 1.81 -14.58 24.59
N SER A 327 1.47 -13.29 24.70
CA SER A 327 2.36 -12.17 24.38
C SER A 327 3.39 -11.87 25.47
N SER A 328 3.24 -12.35 26.71
CA SER A 328 4.15 -11.97 27.82
C SER A 328 5.65 -12.13 27.51
N ASP A 329 6.05 -13.21 26.81
CA ASP A 329 7.46 -13.45 26.47
C ASP A 329 7.94 -12.58 25.29
N VAL A 330 7.02 -12.31 24.35
CA VAL A 330 7.25 -11.48 23.17
C VAL A 330 7.25 -10.00 23.55
N GLU A 331 6.27 -9.55 24.34
CA GLU A 331 6.16 -8.24 24.98
C GLU A 331 7.31 -7.98 25.97
N SER A 332 7.78 -8.99 26.71
CA SER A 332 9.00 -8.88 27.54
C SER A 332 10.23 -8.62 26.66
N LYS A 333 10.34 -9.33 25.54
CA LYS A 333 11.42 -9.10 24.55
C LYS A 333 11.31 -7.73 23.90
N TYR A 334 10.10 -7.28 23.58
CA TYR A 334 9.82 -5.94 23.04
C TYR A 334 10.06 -4.83 24.07
N LYS A 335 9.68 -5.01 25.34
CA LYS A 335 10.03 -4.10 26.45
C LYS A 335 11.53 -3.99 26.62
N MET A 336 12.27 -5.10 26.45
CA MET A 336 13.73 -5.07 26.45
C MET A 336 14.31 -4.25 25.28
N TYR A 337 13.62 -4.20 24.14
CA TYR A 337 14.00 -3.35 23.00
C TYR A 337 13.60 -1.88 23.22
N GLU A 338 12.41 -1.60 23.75
CA GLU A 338 11.94 -0.25 24.11
C GLU A 338 12.84 0.42 25.16
N GLU A 339 13.29 -0.34 26.17
CA GLU A 339 14.23 0.14 27.19
C GLU A 339 15.59 0.54 26.60
N ASN A 340 16.02 -0.10 25.50
CA ASN A 340 17.27 0.22 24.80
C ASN A 340 17.10 1.32 23.73
N ILE A 341 15.87 1.57 23.29
CA ILE A 341 15.51 2.66 22.37
C ILE A 341 15.36 3.99 23.12
N ASN A 342 14.84 3.96 24.35
CA ASN A 342 14.64 5.18 25.13
C ASN A 342 15.99 5.71 25.67
N PRO A 343 16.46 6.89 25.22
CA PRO A 343 17.75 7.44 25.64
C PRO A 343 17.85 7.67 27.16
N PHE A 344 16.72 7.90 27.85
CA PHE A 344 16.70 8.11 29.30
C PHE A 344 16.70 6.80 30.09
N ALA A 345 16.07 5.73 29.59
CA ALA A 345 16.09 4.42 30.24
C ALA A 345 17.49 3.78 30.12
N ALA A 346 18.09 3.87 28.92
CA ALA A 346 19.46 3.45 28.68
C ALA A 346 20.46 4.24 29.55
N PHE A 347 20.28 5.57 29.67
CA PHE A 347 21.11 6.41 30.54
C PHE A 347 20.93 6.06 32.03
N SER A 348 19.69 5.90 32.52
CA SER A 348 19.42 5.54 33.92
C SER A 348 19.94 4.14 34.28
N LYS A 349 19.83 3.18 33.36
CA LYS A 349 20.41 1.84 33.52
C LYS A 349 21.92 1.89 33.56
N LYS A 350 22.54 2.65 32.64
CA LYS A 350 24.00 2.86 32.59
C LYS A 350 24.51 3.60 33.83
N GLU A 351 23.77 4.57 34.34
CA GLU A 351 24.08 5.29 35.58
C GLU A 351 23.99 4.35 36.79
N ARG A 352 22.92 3.55 36.91
CA ARG A 352 22.80 2.52 37.94
C ARG A 352 23.98 1.55 37.86
N ASP A 353 24.29 1.03 36.68
CA ASP A 353 25.41 0.10 36.46
C ASP A 353 26.77 0.74 36.78
N GLN A 354 26.92 2.03 36.53
CA GLN A 354 28.12 2.78 36.87
C GLN A 354 28.24 3.00 38.39
N ARG A 355 27.15 3.35 39.07
CA ARG A 355 27.08 3.35 40.54
C ARG A 355 27.37 1.97 41.11
N TYR A 356 26.84 0.90 40.51
CA TYR A 356 27.17 -0.48 40.87
C TYR A 356 28.65 -0.78 40.68
N LYS A 357 29.28 -0.28 39.61
CA LYS A 357 30.72 -0.47 39.36
C LYS A 357 31.58 0.34 40.34
N GLU A 358 31.15 1.55 40.69
CA GLU A 358 31.75 2.46 41.68
C GLU A 358 31.62 1.95 43.13
N LEU A 359 30.66 1.06 43.42
CA LEU A 359 30.60 0.37 44.71
C LEU A 359 31.85 -0.51 44.92
N GLY A 360 32.48 -0.34 46.08
CA GLY A 360 33.61 -1.16 46.50
C GLY A 360 33.24 -2.65 46.54
N LEU A 361 34.25 -3.52 46.38
CA LEU A 361 34.07 -4.97 46.38
C LEU A 361 33.31 -5.48 47.63
N ARG A 362 33.49 -4.82 48.79
CA ARG A 362 32.75 -5.12 50.03
C ARG A 362 31.26 -4.78 49.96
N ASP A 363 30.90 -3.67 49.32
CA ASP A 363 29.50 -3.23 49.20
C ASP A 363 28.75 -4.09 48.17
N LYS A 364 29.42 -4.53 47.09
CA LYS A 364 28.87 -5.49 46.12
C LYS A 364 28.51 -6.82 46.77
N ILE A 365 29.39 -7.35 47.61
CA ILE A 365 29.16 -8.61 48.32
C ILE A 365 28.02 -8.46 49.34
N THR A 366 27.96 -7.32 50.04
CA THR A 366 26.89 -7.02 51.02
C THR A 366 25.53 -6.87 50.34
N LEU A 367 25.47 -6.21 49.19
CA LEU A 367 24.22 -6.03 48.45
C LEU A 367 23.75 -7.32 47.77
N SER A 368 24.68 -8.12 47.23
CA SER A 368 24.41 -9.45 46.68
C SER A 368 23.88 -10.40 47.76
N SER A 369 24.55 -10.45 48.92
CA SER A 369 24.13 -11.29 50.03
C SER A 369 22.82 -10.80 50.68
N GLY A 370 22.60 -9.49 50.77
CA GLY A 370 21.35 -8.91 51.25
C GLY A 370 20.15 -9.26 50.37
N ARG A 371 20.31 -9.20 49.03
CA ARG A 371 19.28 -9.66 48.09
C ARG A 371 19.01 -11.15 48.19
N PHE A 372 20.06 -11.96 48.30
CA PHE A 372 19.92 -13.41 48.42
C PHE A 372 19.22 -13.79 49.73
N LEU A 373 19.53 -13.10 50.83
CA LEU A 373 18.87 -13.27 52.12
C LEU A 373 17.40 -12.83 52.07
N LEU A 374 17.09 -11.69 51.44
CA LEU A 374 15.71 -11.23 51.28
C LEU A 374 14.87 -12.18 50.43
N VAL A 375 15.43 -12.69 49.33
CA VAL A 375 14.75 -13.68 48.48
C VAL A 375 14.54 -14.98 49.27
N THR A 376 15.55 -15.43 50.02
CA THR A 376 15.46 -16.63 50.86
C THR A 376 14.45 -16.43 52.00
N TRP A 377 14.41 -15.26 52.62
CA TRP A 377 13.44 -14.90 53.66
C TRP A 377 12.03 -14.78 53.10
N MET A 378 11.85 -14.19 51.92
CA MET A 378 10.54 -14.12 51.25
C MET A 378 10.04 -15.50 50.84
N LEU A 379 10.91 -16.37 50.31
CA LEU A 379 10.58 -17.76 50.00
C LEU A 379 10.24 -18.56 51.26
N SER A 380 11.01 -18.39 52.34
CA SER A 380 10.72 -19.04 53.61
C SER A 380 9.42 -18.54 54.23
N PHE A 381 9.14 -17.23 54.18
CA PHE A 381 7.90 -16.63 54.67
C PHE A 381 6.69 -17.09 53.84
N ALA A 382 6.82 -17.14 52.51
CA ALA A 382 5.81 -17.68 51.62
C ALA A 382 5.56 -19.17 51.87
N PHE A 383 6.61 -19.96 52.10
CA PHE A 383 6.49 -21.39 52.42
C PHE A 383 5.85 -21.63 53.80
N THR A 384 6.15 -20.79 54.79
CA THR A 384 5.48 -20.80 56.10
C THR A 384 4.01 -20.38 55.99
N SER A 385 3.69 -19.40 55.14
CA SER A 385 2.32 -18.95 54.92
C SER A 385 1.47 -19.97 54.14
N LEU A 386 2.08 -20.74 53.25
CA LEU A 386 1.39 -21.76 52.44
C LEU A 386 1.15 -23.06 53.20
N ASN A 387 1.89 -23.30 54.30
CA ASN A 387 1.86 -24.54 55.07
C ASN A 387 1.35 -24.31 56.51
N SER A 388 0.14 -23.77 56.63
CA SER A 388 -0.57 -23.66 57.92
C SER A 388 -1.19 -25.02 58.30
N SER A 389 -0.35 -25.96 58.75
CA SER A 389 -0.76 -27.28 59.27
C SER A 389 -0.39 -27.41 60.76
N PRO A 390 -1.22 -28.05 61.62
CA PRO A 390 -1.19 -27.90 63.08
C PRO A 390 -0.01 -28.59 63.81
N LYS A 391 1.10 -28.87 63.13
CA LYS A 391 2.36 -29.38 63.72
C LYS A 391 3.41 -28.28 63.96
N ALA A 392 3.07 -27.00 63.73
CA ALA A 392 3.98 -25.87 63.89
C ALA A 392 4.37 -25.58 65.36
N SER A 393 3.67 -26.15 66.35
CA SER A 393 3.94 -25.93 67.78
C SER A 393 5.24 -26.59 68.27
N THR A 394 5.72 -27.65 67.62
CA THR A 394 7.00 -28.30 67.98
C THR A 394 8.20 -27.61 67.32
N TRP A 395 8.02 -27.02 66.14
CA TRP A 395 9.08 -26.29 65.43
C TRP A 395 9.30 -24.88 65.99
N LEU A 396 8.26 -24.20 66.49
CA LEU A 396 8.42 -22.93 67.21
C LEU A 396 9.21 -23.10 68.53
N GLY A 397 9.08 -24.25 69.20
CA GLY A 397 9.87 -24.60 70.39
C GLY A 397 11.37 -24.77 70.08
N LEU A 398 11.70 -25.45 68.98
CA LEU A 398 13.08 -25.61 68.50
C LEU A 398 13.67 -24.29 67.99
N GLN A 399 12.87 -23.44 67.36
CA GLN A 399 13.29 -22.10 66.92
C GLN A 399 13.55 -21.16 68.11
N SER A 400 12.75 -21.25 69.18
CA SER A 400 12.97 -20.53 70.44
C SER A 400 14.23 -21.00 71.18
N LEU A 401 14.53 -22.30 71.12
CA LEU A 401 15.76 -22.88 71.69
C LEU A 401 17.00 -22.47 70.88
N PHE A 402 16.89 -22.42 69.55
CA PHE A 402 17.97 -21.99 68.65
C PHE A 402 18.25 -20.49 68.76
N CYS A 403 17.20 -19.66 68.92
CA CYS A 403 17.36 -18.23 69.20
C CYS A 403 17.98 -17.98 70.59
N ARG A 404 17.71 -18.82 71.61
CA ARG A 404 18.33 -18.71 72.94
C ARG A 404 19.78 -19.19 72.97
N LEU A 405 20.17 -20.16 72.12
CA LEU A 405 21.57 -20.57 71.97
C LEU A 405 22.39 -19.57 71.14
N SER A 406 21.75 -18.71 70.34
CA SER A 406 22.39 -17.69 69.50
C SER A 406 22.79 -16.40 70.25
N HIS A 407 22.90 -16.45 71.58
CA HIS A 407 23.49 -15.40 72.42
C HIS A 407 24.91 -15.74 72.93
N GLY A 408 25.48 -16.87 72.50
CA GLY A 408 26.90 -17.18 72.67
C GLY A 408 27.72 -16.68 71.47
N GLY A 409 28.21 -15.46 71.55
CA GLY A 409 29.12 -14.89 70.55
C GLY A 409 30.44 -15.65 70.50
N LEU A 410 30.58 -16.60 69.57
CA LEU A 410 31.83 -16.98 68.89
C LEU A 410 31.63 -18.04 67.78
N HIS A 411 30.46 -18.69 67.70
CA HIS A 411 30.24 -19.79 66.75
C HIS A 411 29.52 -19.42 65.43
N LEU A 412 29.15 -18.14 65.23
CA LEU A 412 28.39 -17.69 64.05
C LEU A 412 29.17 -17.75 62.74
N ILE A 413 30.50 -17.65 62.77
CA ILE A 413 31.33 -17.67 61.55
C ILE A 413 31.41 -19.10 61.00
N TYR A 414 31.74 -20.08 61.86
CA TYR A 414 31.83 -21.49 61.50
C TYR A 414 30.46 -22.12 61.17
N GLY A 415 29.40 -21.72 61.88
CA GLY A 415 28.04 -22.15 61.57
C GLY A 415 27.57 -21.65 60.21
N ARG A 416 27.87 -20.39 59.86
CA ARG A 416 27.51 -19.82 58.54
C ARG A 416 28.29 -20.46 57.39
N THR A 417 29.58 -20.75 57.57
CA THR A 417 30.35 -21.48 56.54
C THR A 417 29.84 -22.90 56.38
N PHE A 418 29.47 -23.58 57.47
CA PHE A 418 28.97 -24.94 57.41
C PHE A 418 27.61 -25.02 56.68
N VAL A 419 26.68 -24.11 57.00
CA VAL A 419 25.39 -24.00 56.29
C VAL A 419 25.61 -23.65 54.82
N PHE A 420 26.57 -22.78 54.50
CA PHE A 420 26.92 -22.44 53.12
C PHE A 420 27.43 -23.65 52.32
N PHE A 421 28.38 -24.43 52.86
CA PHE A 421 28.86 -25.64 52.17
C PHE A 421 27.81 -26.74 52.09
N TYR A 422 26.97 -26.88 53.11
CA TYR A 422 25.90 -27.87 53.12
C TYR A 422 24.82 -27.54 52.08
N THR A 423 24.42 -26.27 51.96
CA THR A 423 23.48 -25.81 50.93
C THR A 423 24.06 -25.96 49.52
N MET A 424 25.34 -25.62 49.32
CA MET A 424 26.02 -25.82 48.03
C MET A 424 26.10 -27.31 47.64
N GLY A 425 26.45 -28.18 48.59
CA GLY A 425 26.49 -29.63 48.37
C GLY A 425 25.12 -30.21 48.04
N LEU A 426 24.07 -29.77 48.74
CA LEU A 426 22.70 -30.19 48.45
C LEU A 426 22.25 -29.74 47.05
N HIS A 427 22.60 -28.52 46.64
CA HIS A 427 22.29 -28.02 45.30
C HIS A 427 22.98 -28.83 44.21
N ILE A 428 24.28 -29.14 44.36
CA ILE A 428 25.02 -29.99 43.41
C ILE A 428 24.38 -31.38 43.33
N LEU A 429 23.99 -31.97 44.46
CA LEU A 429 23.34 -33.28 44.50
C LEU A 429 21.99 -33.25 43.76
N VAL A 430 21.14 -32.25 44.03
CA VAL A 430 19.83 -32.11 43.39
C VAL A 430 19.97 -31.84 41.90
N PHE A 431 20.87 -30.95 41.48
CA PHE A 431 21.14 -30.69 40.07
C PHE A 431 21.68 -31.91 39.34
N THR A 432 22.57 -32.68 39.98
CA THR A 432 23.08 -33.93 39.39
C THR A 432 21.97 -34.97 39.27
N CYS A 433 21.08 -35.06 40.26
CA CYS A 433 19.93 -35.97 40.23
C CYS A 433 18.93 -35.58 39.13
N LEU A 434 18.61 -34.29 38.99
CA LEU A 434 17.74 -33.75 37.95
C LEU A 434 18.35 -33.88 36.54
N TYR A 435 19.66 -33.63 36.40
CA TYR A 435 20.37 -33.84 35.14
C TYR A 435 20.34 -35.30 34.73
N ARG A 436 20.52 -36.23 35.68
CA ARG A 436 20.42 -37.66 35.39
C ARG A 436 18.99 -38.09 35.05
N MET A 437 17.98 -37.55 35.73
CA MET A 437 16.56 -37.79 35.43
C MET A 437 16.17 -37.23 34.05
N SER A 438 16.68 -36.05 33.68
CA SER A 438 16.47 -35.44 32.36
C SER A 438 17.20 -36.20 31.25
N ALA A 439 18.43 -36.66 31.48
CA ALA A 439 19.14 -37.52 30.55
C ALA A 439 18.41 -38.86 30.32
N LEU A 440 17.79 -39.41 31.37
CA LEU A 440 16.97 -40.61 31.28
C LEU A 440 15.62 -40.36 30.58
N SER A 441 15.00 -39.19 30.78
CA SER A 441 13.75 -38.85 30.05
C SER A 441 14.01 -38.61 28.56
N ASN A 442 15.14 -38.01 28.19
CA ASN A 442 15.53 -37.82 26.79
C ASN A 442 15.86 -39.16 26.09
N LEU A 443 16.29 -40.18 26.83
CA LEU A 443 16.51 -41.53 26.28
C LEU A 443 15.20 -42.34 26.17
N SER A 444 14.22 -42.07 27.06
CA SER A 444 12.92 -42.75 27.06
C SER A 444 11.96 -42.24 25.96
N HIS A 445 12.17 -41.04 25.42
CA HIS A 445 11.30 -40.48 24.37
C HIS A 445 11.78 -40.78 22.94
N GLY A 446 12.89 -41.51 22.78
CA GLY A 446 13.54 -41.77 21.48
C GLY A 446 13.16 -43.08 20.79
N SER A 447 12.19 -43.85 21.30
CA SER A 447 11.90 -45.21 20.78
C SER A 447 10.45 -45.48 20.39
N GLU A 448 9.64 -44.47 20.04
CA GLU A 448 8.26 -44.68 19.55
C GLU A 448 7.82 -43.82 18.34
N GLU A 449 8.72 -43.17 17.60
CA GLU A 449 8.31 -42.29 16.47
C GLU A 449 8.89 -42.67 15.10
N SER A 450 9.09 -43.96 14.83
CA SER A 450 9.54 -44.42 13.51
C SER A 450 8.82 -45.67 13.00
N PHE A 451 7.48 -45.74 13.06
CA PHE A 451 6.75 -46.77 12.29
C PHE A 451 5.23 -46.55 12.09
N VAL A 452 4.79 -45.49 11.40
CA VAL A 452 3.53 -45.40 10.60
C VAL A 452 3.74 -44.18 9.67
N GLY A 453 3.87 -44.21 8.35
CA GLY A 453 3.23 -45.06 7.35
C GLY A 453 2.03 -44.31 6.76
N ASP A 454 2.22 -43.43 5.75
CA ASP A 454 1.29 -43.47 4.62
C ASP A 454 1.89 -42.97 3.30
N LYS A 455 1.63 -43.77 2.28
CA LYS A 455 1.89 -43.53 0.87
C LYS A 455 0.58 -42.99 0.30
N THR A 456 0.59 -41.78 -0.25
CA THR A 456 -0.43 -41.38 -1.22
C THR A 456 0.25 -40.92 -2.50
N ILE A 457 0.35 -41.90 -3.41
CA ILE A 457 0.53 -41.72 -4.83
C ILE A 457 -0.85 -41.34 -5.36
N ASP A 458 -0.99 -40.18 -5.99
CA ASP A 458 -2.08 -39.95 -6.93
C ASP A 458 -1.55 -39.27 -8.20
N LEU A 459 -1.82 -39.96 -9.31
CA LEU A 459 -1.48 -39.64 -10.70
C LEU A 459 -2.18 -38.35 -11.18
N PRO A 460 -1.61 -37.64 -12.18
CA PRO A 460 -2.37 -36.72 -13.00
C PRO A 460 -3.13 -37.47 -14.11
N HIS A 461 -4.46 -37.35 -14.12
CA HIS A 461 -5.30 -37.66 -15.28
C HIS A 461 -5.44 -36.39 -16.16
N ALA A 462 -5.35 -36.62 -17.47
CA ALA A 462 -5.23 -35.69 -18.57
C ALA A 462 -6.30 -34.59 -18.73
N LEU A 463 -5.88 -33.46 -19.32
CA LEU A 463 -6.49 -32.86 -20.51
C LEU A 463 -5.37 -32.35 -21.44
#